data_AF-A0A1F5TM32-F1
#
_entry.id   AF-A0A1F5TM32-F1
#
_cell.length_a   1.000
_cell.length_b   1.000
_cell.length_c   1.000
_cell.angle_alpha   90.00
_cell.angle_beta   90.00
_cell.angle_gamma   90.00
#
_symmetry.space_group_name_H-M   'P 1'
#
loop_
_entity.id
_entity.type
_entity.pdbx_description
1 polymer ?
#
loop_
_entity_poly.entity_id
_entity_poly.type
_entity_poly.pdbx_seq_one_letter_code
_entity_poly.pdbx_strand_id
1 'polypeptide(L)'
;MKKKVGIFSFTCDEGCSILLVEIFNKKLVGWLEKMDIKYFLSIKEESEVKDFDVALVEGVINTEKELKEIKKIRENSKTLIAMGACAMTGQPSGQRNLFSADQLAEAKDTLNSFPFLPKALSIKEAVKVDDEIIGCPINEGKFIEVFEKWIG
;
A
#
# COMPACT_ATOMS: atom_id res chain seq x y z
N MET A 1 -20.38 15.16 -2.67
CA MET A 1 -19.01 15.68 -2.42
C MET A 1 -18.03 14.59 -2.84
N LYS A 2 -16.97 14.94 -3.58
CA LYS A 2 -15.99 13.94 -4.05
C LYS A 2 -15.18 13.39 -2.88
N LYS A 3 -14.94 12.07 -2.88
CA LYS A 3 -14.09 11.38 -1.91
C LYS A 3 -12.63 11.70 -2.17
N LYS A 4 -11.89 12.11 -1.14
CA LYS A 4 -10.45 12.34 -1.23
C LYS A 4 -9.72 11.00 -1.19
N VAL A 5 -9.02 10.65 -2.25
CA VAL A 5 -8.33 9.35 -2.40
C VAL A 5 -6.82 9.54 -2.39
N GLY A 6 -6.12 8.74 -1.59
CA GLY A 6 -4.67 8.61 -1.60
C GLY A 6 -4.23 7.20 -1.98
N ILE A 7 -3.17 7.08 -2.78
CA ILE A 7 -2.55 5.82 -3.20
C ILE A 7 -1.09 5.85 -2.75
N PHE A 8 -0.73 4.92 -1.87
CA PHE A 8 0.57 4.86 -1.23
C PHE A 8 1.25 3.53 -1.53
N SER A 9 2.54 3.59 -1.80
CA SER A 9 3.37 2.42 -2.06
C SER A 9 4.55 2.38 -1.09
N PHE A 10 4.78 1.22 -0.49
CA PHE A 10 5.93 0.91 0.33
C PHE A 10 6.84 -0.10 -0.38
N THR A 11 7.73 -0.78 0.33
CA THR A 11 8.66 -1.74 -0.28
C THR A 11 7.90 -2.87 -1.01
N CYS A 12 7.85 -2.83 -2.35
CA CYS A 12 7.30 -3.85 -3.25
C CYS A 12 7.68 -3.61 -4.73
N ASP A 13 6.99 -4.27 -5.65
CA ASP A 13 7.17 -4.17 -7.12
C ASP A 13 6.21 -3.17 -7.80
N GLU A 14 5.38 -2.47 -7.02
CA GLU A 14 4.35 -1.53 -7.49
C GLU A 14 3.30 -2.13 -8.44
N GLY A 15 3.21 -3.46 -8.54
CA GLY A 15 2.34 -4.13 -9.51
C GLY A 15 0.85 -3.81 -9.33
N CYS A 16 0.40 -3.50 -8.11
CA CYS A 16 -1.00 -3.16 -7.86
C CYS A 16 -1.31 -1.73 -8.31
N SER A 17 -0.41 -0.77 -8.03
CA SER A 17 -0.51 0.60 -8.54
C SER A 17 -0.47 0.65 -10.07
N ILE A 18 0.37 -0.15 -10.71
CA ILE A 18 0.42 -0.24 -12.18
C ILE A 18 -0.90 -0.79 -12.74
N LEU A 19 -1.47 -1.85 -12.14
CA LEU A 19 -2.76 -2.36 -12.57
C LEU A 19 -3.88 -1.33 -12.37
N LEU A 20 -3.85 -0.54 -11.30
CA LEU A 20 -4.80 0.56 -11.10
C LEU A 20 -4.75 1.57 -12.24
N VAL A 21 -3.56 1.93 -12.72
CA VAL A 21 -3.39 2.80 -13.88
C VAL A 21 -3.97 2.17 -15.15
N GLU A 22 -3.85 0.86 -15.33
CA GLU A 22 -4.52 0.16 -16.44
C GLU A 22 -6.06 0.20 -16.31
N ILE A 23 -6.59 0.03 -15.10
CA ILE A 23 -8.03 0.16 -14.83
C ILE A 23 -8.53 1.57 -15.12
N PHE A 24 -7.71 2.60 -14.90
CA PHE A 24 -8.04 3.98 -15.22
C PHE A 24 -8.37 4.19 -16.70
N ASN A 25 -7.79 3.41 -17.62
CA ASN A 25 -8.16 3.46 -19.04
C ASN A 25 -9.65 3.18 -19.30
N LYS A 26 -10.32 2.46 -18.38
CA LYS A 26 -11.73 2.06 -18.50
C LYS A 26 -12.65 2.84 -17.55
N LYS A 27 -12.18 3.16 -16.35
CA LYS A 27 -13.03 3.63 -15.23
C LYS A 27 -12.81 5.08 -14.82
N LEU A 28 -11.67 5.68 -15.17
CA LEU A 28 -11.23 6.94 -14.58
C LEU A 28 -12.25 8.07 -14.75
N VAL A 29 -12.81 8.25 -15.95
CA VAL A 29 -13.75 9.34 -16.24
C VAL A 29 -14.95 9.30 -15.28
N GLY A 30 -15.58 8.14 -15.11
CA GLY A 30 -16.70 7.98 -14.18
C GLY A 30 -16.29 8.10 -12.71
N TRP A 31 -15.10 7.61 -12.35
CA TRP A 31 -14.61 7.74 -10.98
C TRP A 31 -14.26 9.18 -10.61
N LEU A 32 -13.75 9.99 -11.53
CA LEU A 32 -13.43 11.40 -11.28
C LEU A 32 -14.66 12.24 -10.92
N GLU A 33 -15.87 11.80 -11.22
CA GLU A 33 -17.10 12.45 -10.73
C GLU A 33 -17.34 12.23 -9.24
N LYS A 34 -16.82 11.10 -8.71
CA LYS A 34 -17.03 10.61 -7.34
C LYS A 34 -15.82 10.81 -6.44
N MET A 35 -14.62 10.91 -7.00
CA MET A 35 -13.37 10.99 -6.25
C MET A 35 -12.44 12.12 -6.73
N ASP A 36 -11.54 12.53 -5.85
CA ASP A 36 -10.45 13.44 -6.12
C ASP A 36 -9.14 12.80 -5.64
N ILE A 37 -8.21 12.55 -6.57
CA ILE A 37 -6.91 11.96 -6.26
C ILE A 37 -6.03 13.05 -5.63
N LYS A 38 -5.78 12.91 -4.34
CA LYS A 38 -4.98 13.83 -3.54
C LYS A 38 -3.52 13.43 -3.57
N TYR A 39 -3.23 12.15 -3.36
CA TYR A 39 -1.86 11.65 -3.34
C TYR A 39 -1.76 10.41 -4.23
N PHE A 40 -0.85 10.42 -5.20
CA PHE A 40 -0.41 9.22 -5.90
C PHE A 40 0.92 9.54 -6.54
N LEU A 41 2.03 9.02 -6.00
CA LEU A 41 3.38 9.41 -6.42
C LEU A 41 3.59 9.33 -7.96
N SER A 42 2.97 8.34 -8.62
CA SER A 42 3.06 8.16 -10.08
C SER A 42 2.32 9.22 -10.91
N ILE A 43 1.42 10.02 -10.32
CA ILE A 43 0.54 10.97 -11.02
C ILE A 43 0.60 12.38 -10.42
N LYS A 44 0.58 12.49 -9.09
CA LYS A 44 0.42 13.74 -8.36
C LYS A 44 1.02 13.63 -6.97
N GLU A 45 2.04 14.44 -6.73
CA GLU A 45 2.58 14.67 -5.41
C GLU A 45 1.77 15.79 -4.73
N GLU A 46 1.11 15.49 -3.62
CA GLU A 46 0.59 16.52 -2.71
C GLU A 46 1.46 16.49 -1.45
N SER A 47 1.83 17.68 -0.95
CA SER A 47 2.85 17.86 0.08
C SER A 47 2.43 17.38 1.47
N GLU A 48 1.15 17.12 1.70
CA GLU A 48 0.63 16.75 3.02
C GLU A 48 -0.23 15.47 2.99
N VAL A 49 0.19 14.48 3.76
CA VAL A 49 -0.61 13.28 4.08
C VAL A 49 -1.68 13.67 5.11
N LYS A 50 -2.84 14.15 4.64
CA LYS A 50 -3.94 14.62 5.50
C LYS A 50 -5.32 14.47 4.85
N ASP A 51 -6.33 14.19 5.67
CA ASP A 51 -7.77 14.22 5.33
C ASP A 51 -8.21 13.30 4.16
N PHE A 52 -7.76 12.05 4.12
CA PHE A 52 -8.23 11.08 3.12
C PHE A 52 -9.54 10.42 3.54
N ASP A 53 -10.49 10.31 2.61
CA ASP A 53 -11.67 9.46 2.80
C ASP A 53 -11.33 7.98 2.56
N VAL A 54 -10.45 7.71 1.58
CA VAL A 54 -9.97 6.38 1.22
C VAL A 54 -8.46 6.44 0.95
N ALA A 55 -7.69 5.58 1.61
CA ALA A 55 -6.28 5.33 1.31
C ALA A 55 -6.11 3.90 0.79
N LEU A 56 -5.58 3.77 -0.42
CA LEU A 56 -5.12 2.50 -0.99
C LEU A 56 -3.64 2.35 -0.65
N VAL A 57 -3.25 1.20 -0.08
CA VAL A 57 -1.87 0.97 0.35
C VAL A 57 -1.36 -0.38 -0.12
N GLU A 58 -0.26 -0.39 -0.85
CA GLU A 58 0.48 -1.60 -1.22
C GLU A 58 1.85 -1.68 -0.52
N GLY A 59 2.43 -2.89 -0.52
CA GLY A 59 3.80 -3.13 -0.10
C GLY A 59 4.01 -3.54 1.36
N VAL A 60 5.26 -3.57 1.78
CA VAL A 60 5.72 -4.06 3.09
C VAL A 60 6.49 -2.96 3.82
N ILE A 61 6.32 -2.88 5.14
CA ILE A 61 7.03 -1.95 6.01
C ILE A 61 8.35 -2.58 6.44
N ASN A 62 9.47 -1.99 6.02
CA ASN A 62 10.81 -2.50 6.31
C ASN A 62 11.59 -1.64 7.28
N THR A 63 11.27 -0.36 7.44
CA THR A 63 12.05 0.59 8.25
C THR A 63 11.19 1.32 9.29
N GLU A 64 11.83 1.87 10.32
CA GLU A 64 11.17 2.75 11.31
C GLU A 64 10.55 3.99 10.66
N LYS A 65 11.13 4.50 9.57
CA LYS A 65 10.58 5.63 8.81
C LYS A 65 9.24 5.25 8.17
N GLU A 66 9.21 4.13 7.44
CA GLU A 66 7.99 3.63 6.80
C GLU A 66 6.92 3.30 7.86
N LEU A 67 7.31 2.75 9.02
CA LEU A 67 6.38 2.45 10.11
C LEU A 67 5.71 3.72 10.66
N LYS A 68 6.45 4.83 10.78
CA LYS A 68 5.88 6.14 11.16
C LYS A 68 4.96 6.67 10.06
N GLU A 69 5.34 6.49 8.80
CA GLU A 69 4.59 6.96 7.64
C GLU A 69 3.24 6.24 7.50
N ILE A 70 3.19 4.91 7.57
CA ILE A 70 1.94 4.16 7.50
C ILE A 70 1.00 4.47 8.68
N LYS A 71 1.56 4.71 9.88
CA LYS A 71 0.77 5.16 11.04
C LYS A 71 0.17 6.54 10.79
N LYS A 72 0.95 7.48 10.23
CA LYS A 72 0.44 8.79 9.84
C LYS A 72 -0.66 8.68 8.78
N ILE A 73 -0.47 7.87 7.74
CA ILE A 73 -1.48 7.62 6.70
C ILE A 73 -2.76 7.10 7.35
N ARG A 74 -2.65 6.08 8.21
CA ARG A 74 -3.79 5.51 8.94
C ARG A 74 -4.53 6.55 9.78
N GLU A 75 -3.82 7.35 10.56
CA GLU A 75 -4.42 8.41 11.40
C GLU A 75 -5.14 9.48 10.58
N ASN A 76 -4.67 9.73 9.35
CA ASN A 76 -5.20 10.74 8.44
C ASN A 76 -6.18 10.17 7.39
N SER A 77 -6.61 8.91 7.55
CA SER A 77 -7.51 8.25 6.60
C SER A 77 -8.73 7.71 7.32
N LYS A 78 -9.93 7.99 6.79
CA LYS A 78 -11.18 7.39 7.30
C LYS A 78 -11.23 5.90 7.00
N THR A 79 -10.81 5.51 5.80
CA THR A 79 -10.73 4.12 5.35
C THR A 79 -9.33 3.83 4.83
N LEU A 80 -8.70 2.74 5.29
CA LEU A 80 -7.46 2.23 4.71
C LEU A 80 -7.70 0.83 4.15
N ILE A 81 -7.46 0.69 2.85
CA ILE A 81 -7.61 -0.55 2.09
C ILE A 81 -6.22 -1.05 1.75
N ALA A 82 -5.89 -2.24 2.22
CA ALA A 82 -4.63 -2.90 1.86
C ALA A 82 -4.82 -3.64 0.53
N MET A 83 -3.91 -3.42 -0.43
CA MET A 83 -3.97 -4.03 -1.75
C MET A 83 -2.71 -4.84 -2.05
N GLY A 84 -2.92 -6.06 -2.49
CA GLY A 84 -1.84 -6.97 -2.90
C GLY A 84 -1.33 -7.89 -1.79
N ALA A 85 -0.72 -9.01 -2.22
CA ALA A 85 -0.18 -10.03 -1.32
C ALA A 85 0.86 -9.45 -0.35
N CYS A 86 1.73 -8.55 -0.82
CA CYS A 86 2.71 -7.87 0.03
C CYS A 86 2.04 -7.16 1.22
N ALA A 87 0.99 -6.38 0.97
CA ALA A 87 0.32 -5.63 2.03
C ALA A 87 -0.42 -6.53 3.03
N MET A 88 -0.88 -7.70 2.57
CA MET A 88 -1.67 -8.62 3.37
C MET A 88 -0.83 -9.62 4.17
N THR A 89 0.17 -10.22 3.54
CA THR A 89 0.93 -11.36 4.08
C THR A 89 2.40 -11.01 4.33
N GLY A 90 2.87 -9.87 3.83
CA GLY A 90 4.27 -9.50 3.85
C GLY A 90 5.10 -10.18 2.76
N GLN A 91 4.51 -11.01 1.87
CA GLN A 91 5.24 -11.76 0.85
C GLN A 91 4.91 -11.28 -0.57
N PRO A 92 5.87 -11.34 -1.52
CA PRO A 92 7.25 -11.84 -1.35
C PRO A 92 8.26 -10.82 -0.78
N SER A 93 7.91 -9.53 -0.70
CA SER A 93 8.90 -8.48 -0.39
C SER A 93 9.49 -8.53 1.03
N GLY A 94 8.83 -9.22 1.96
CA GLY A 94 9.29 -9.49 3.33
C GLY A 94 9.91 -10.88 3.51
N GLN A 95 10.35 -11.55 2.43
CA GLN A 95 10.92 -12.90 2.48
C GLN A 95 12.10 -13.08 3.45
N ARG A 96 12.82 -11.99 3.79
CA ARG A 96 13.90 -12.04 4.79
C ARG A 96 13.44 -12.54 6.16
N ASN A 97 12.15 -12.42 6.47
CA ASN A 97 11.55 -12.97 7.68
C ASN A 97 11.61 -14.50 7.74
N LEU A 98 11.82 -15.16 6.59
CA LEU A 98 11.87 -16.62 6.44
C LEU A 98 13.31 -17.14 6.30
N PHE A 99 14.31 -16.26 6.38
CA PHE A 99 15.71 -16.66 6.24
C PHE A 99 16.14 -17.61 7.37
N SER A 100 16.91 -18.63 7.02
CA SER A 100 17.61 -19.47 7.99
C SER A 100 18.70 -18.67 8.72
N ALA A 101 19.25 -19.24 9.80
CA ALA A 101 20.37 -18.62 10.51
C ALA A 101 21.58 -18.36 9.59
N ASP A 102 21.87 -19.29 8.67
CA ASP A 102 22.98 -19.15 7.71
C ASP A 102 22.70 -18.03 6.70
N GLN A 103 21.47 -17.95 6.19
CA GLN A 103 21.06 -16.87 5.27
C GLN A 103 21.09 -15.50 5.95
N LEU A 104 20.70 -15.42 7.23
CA LEU A 104 20.81 -14.19 8.02
C LEU A 104 22.26 -13.79 8.28
N ALA A 105 23.15 -14.77 8.52
CA ALA A 105 24.58 -14.51 8.68
C ALA A 105 25.20 -13.98 7.38
N GLU A 106 24.85 -14.57 6.23
CA GLU A 106 25.29 -14.11 4.91
C GLU A 106 24.77 -12.70 4.59
N ALA A 107 23.50 -12.42 4.90
CA ALA A 107 22.88 -11.12 4.63
C ALA A 107 23.19 -10.03 5.69
N LYS A 108 23.93 -10.36 6.77
CA LYS A 108 24.08 -9.52 7.96
C LYS A 108 24.60 -8.12 7.63
N ASP A 109 25.65 -8.01 6.82
CA ASP A 109 26.26 -6.73 6.51
C ASP A 109 25.33 -5.84 5.67
N THR A 110 24.62 -6.44 4.72
CA THR A 110 23.57 -5.77 3.93
C THR A 110 22.43 -5.29 4.82
N LEU A 111 21.95 -6.14 5.73
CA LEU A 111 20.85 -5.78 6.64
C LEU A 111 21.26 -4.68 7.61
N ASN A 112 22.50 -4.66 8.08
CA ASN A 112 23.02 -3.63 8.98
C ASN A 112 23.34 -2.31 8.26
N SER A 113 23.44 -2.31 6.92
CA SER A 113 23.72 -1.12 6.12
C SER A 113 22.52 -0.18 6.01
N PHE A 114 21.32 -0.64 6.37
CA PHE A 114 20.09 0.15 6.31
C PHE A 114 19.34 0.08 7.64
N PRO A 115 18.51 1.09 7.97
CA PRO A 115 17.75 1.13 9.22
C PRO A 115 16.51 0.21 9.16
N PHE A 116 16.72 -1.07 8.87
CA PHE A 116 15.65 -2.05 8.81
C PHE A 116 15.11 -2.39 10.20
N LEU A 117 13.81 -2.65 10.26
CA LEU A 117 13.15 -3.29 11.38
C LEU A 117 13.69 -4.73 11.52
N PRO A 118 13.70 -5.30 12.75
CA PRO A 118 14.06 -6.70 12.95
C PRO A 118 13.23 -7.66 12.09
N LYS A 119 11.96 -7.32 11.86
CA LYS A 119 11.01 -8.06 11.02
C LYS A 119 10.34 -7.09 10.03
N ALA A 120 10.24 -7.49 8.77
CA ALA A 120 9.42 -6.79 7.79
C ALA A 120 7.93 -7.00 8.12
N LEU A 121 7.12 -5.95 8.16
CA LEU A 121 5.71 -6.04 8.56
C LEU A 121 4.80 -5.88 7.36
N SER A 122 3.78 -6.73 7.23
CA SER A 122 2.67 -6.44 6.31
C SER A 122 1.92 -5.19 6.77
N ILE A 123 1.17 -4.54 5.86
CA ILE A 123 0.33 -3.39 6.23
C ILE A 123 -0.69 -3.80 7.31
N LYS A 124 -1.23 -5.02 7.22
CA LYS A 124 -2.16 -5.60 8.21
C LYS A 124 -1.53 -5.80 9.59
N GLU A 125 -0.22 -6.07 9.66
CA GLU A 125 0.51 -6.15 10.92
C GLU A 125 0.87 -4.76 11.47
N ALA A 126 1.14 -3.78 10.59
CA ALA A 126 1.60 -2.45 10.98
C ALA A 126 0.47 -1.54 11.50
N VAL A 127 -0.72 -1.61 10.89
CA VAL A 127 -1.87 -0.75 11.21
C VAL A 127 -3.21 -1.47 11.00
N LYS A 128 -4.29 -0.91 11.56
CA LYS A 128 -5.65 -1.39 11.28
C LYS A 128 -6.02 -1.16 9.81
N VAL A 129 -6.40 -2.24 9.15
CA VAL A 129 -6.94 -2.26 7.78
C VAL A 129 -8.46 -2.39 7.86
N ASP A 130 -9.19 -1.61 7.05
CA ASP A 130 -10.66 -1.64 7.01
C ASP A 130 -11.21 -2.53 5.90
N ASP A 131 -10.44 -2.76 4.83
CA ASP A 131 -10.78 -3.64 3.72
C ASP A 131 -9.54 -4.16 2.99
N GLU A 132 -9.68 -5.22 2.21
CA GLU A 132 -8.55 -5.89 1.54
C GLU A 132 -8.86 -6.28 0.10
N ILE A 133 -7.87 -6.10 -0.78
CA ILE A 133 -7.92 -6.52 -2.18
C ILE A 133 -6.79 -7.53 -2.41
N ILE A 134 -7.17 -8.81 -2.51
CA ILE A 134 -6.22 -9.93 -2.58
C ILE A 134 -5.76 -10.15 -4.03
N GLY A 135 -4.47 -10.39 -4.21
CA GLY A 135 -3.83 -10.79 -5.47
C GLY A 135 -2.34 -10.40 -5.52
N CYS A 136 -1.58 -10.87 -6.50
CA CYS A 136 -0.20 -10.44 -6.74
C CYS A 136 0.10 -10.38 -8.27
N PRO A 137 -0.20 -9.27 -8.96
CA PRO A 137 -0.93 -8.10 -8.46
C PRO A 137 -2.43 -8.41 -8.26
N ILE A 138 -3.15 -7.46 -7.67
CA ILE A 138 -4.59 -7.54 -7.40
C ILE A 138 -5.43 -8.01 -8.61
N ASN A 139 -6.58 -8.62 -8.36
CA ASN A 139 -7.56 -8.92 -9.41
C ASN A 139 -8.37 -7.67 -9.79
N GLU A 140 -8.46 -7.34 -11.08
CA GLU A 140 -9.18 -6.16 -11.59
C GLU A 140 -10.65 -6.11 -11.13
N GLY A 141 -11.40 -7.21 -11.30
CA GLY A 141 -12.81 -7.28 -10.94
C GLY A 141 -13.02 -7.06 -9.44
N LYS A 142 -12.19 -7.70 -8.61
CA LYS A 142 -12.26 -7.54 -7.16
C LYS A 142 -11.86 -6.12 -6.72
N PHE A 143 -10.86 -5.53 -7.38
CA PHE A 143 -10.49 -4.14 -7.11
C PHE A 143 -11.66 -3.21 -7.37
N ILE A 144 -12.30 -3.31 -8.54
CA ILE A 144 -13.44 -2.46 -8.90
C ILE A 144 -14.59 -2.63 -7.89
N GLU A 145 -14.95 -3.88 -7.56
CA GLU A 145 -16.00 -4.20 -6.58
C GLU A 145 -15.74 -3.53 -5.22
N VAL A 146 -14.52 -3.70 -4.68
CA VAL A 146 -14.15 -3.16 -3.37
C VAL A 146 -14.03 -1.65 -3.43
N PHE A 147 -13.37 -1.10 -4.43
CA PHE A 147 -13.09 0.32 -4.51
C PHE A 147 -14.38 1.13 -4.72
N GLU A 148 -15.27 0.70 -5.62
CA GLU A 148 -16.54 1.39 -5.89
C GLU A 148 -17.45 1.43 -4.64
N LYS A 149 -17.42 0.39 -3.79
CA LYS A 149 -18.10 0.39 -2.48
C LYS A 149 -17.71 1.57 -1.58
N TRP A 150 -16.45 2.03 -1.66
CA TRP A 150 -15.92 3.08 -0.78
C TRP A 150 -15.97 4.49 -1.40
N ILE A 151 -15.93 4.58 -2.73
CA ILE A 151 -15.98 5.88 -3.42
C ILE A 151 -17.41 6.37 -3.71
N GLY A 152 -18.43 5.51 -3.65
CA GLY A 152 -19.85 5.89 -3.78
C GLY A 152 -20.59 5.10 -4.85
#